data_AF-A0A7J6MTV1-F1
#
_entry.id   AF-A0A7J6MTV1-F1
#
_cell.length_a   1.000
_cell.length_b   1.000
_cell.length_c   1.000
_cell.angle_alpha   90.00
_cell.angle_beta   90.00
_cell.angle_gamma   90.00
#
_symmetry.space_group_name_H-M   'P 1'
#
loop_
_entity.id
_entity.type
_entity.pdbx_description
1 polymer ?
#
loop_
_entity_poly.entity_id
_entity_poly.type
_entity_poly.pdbx_seq_one_letter_code
_entity_poly.pdbx_strand_id
1 'polypeptide(L)'
;MQILACILYKYEPDKATEVATFYDLHKISYFQRKTVKEFIKFHARAIVSRTAKGQRQSVQFEQNIGKCHVYVAPDGLGAACLTDGEYPMRVAFAFISELMRGFETKHPVSEWTNVRKDTNIDYPEGDELMEKFQDPSQADKIAQIQKELDDVKGVVIKSMDDILRRGETLDSLMQKSNDLSNTSYQFYRTAKKNNQCCKYY
;
A
#
# COMPACT_ATOMS: atom_id res chain seq x y z
N MET A 1 10.92 -10.61 5.59
CA MET A 1 10.17 -10.71 4.33
C MET A 1 8.70 -11.02 4.64
N GLN A 2 7.82 -10.03 4.55
CA GLN A 2 6.37 -10.20 4.73
C GLN A 2 5.59 -9.06 4.05
N ILE A 3 4.33 -9.33 3.73
CA ILE A 3 3.35 -8.31 3.40
C ILE A 3 2.70 -7.83 4.70
N LEU A 4 2.67 -6.52 4.94
CA LEU A 4 2.09 -5.92 6.15
C LEU A 4 0.63 -5.54 5.95
N ALA A 5 0.28 -5.04 4.77
CA ALA A 5 -1.08 -4.66 4.44
C ALA A 5 -1.27 -4.57 2.94
N CYS A 6 -2.51 -4.73 2.50
CA CYS A 6 -2.93 -4.35 1.17
C CYS A 6 -4.27 -3.65 1.24
N ILE A 7 -4.41 -2.53 0.54
CA ILE A 7 -5.64 -1.75 0.55
C ILE A 7 -6.08 -1.51 -0.89
N LEU A 8 -7.34 -1.86 -1.17
CA LEU A 8 -8.02 -1.54 -2.41
C LEU A 8 -8.71 -0.19 -2.29
N TYR A 9 -8.56 0.61 -3.33
CA TYR A 9 -9.08 1.96 -3.43
C TYR A 9 -9.86 2.12 -4.73
N LYS A 10 -10.93 2.90 -4.68
CA LYS A 10 -11.49 3.54 -5.85
C LYS A 10 -10.64 4.78 -6.13
N TYR A 11 -9.98 4.80 -7.29
CA TYR A 11 -9.16 5.92 -7.72
C TYR A 11 -10.03 7.14 -8.03
N GLU A 12 -9.75 8.22 -7.33
CA GLU A 12 -10.28 9.56 -7.59
C GLU A 12 -9.11 10.55 -7.50
N PRO A 13 -9.06 11.57 -8.37
CA PRO A 13 -8.04 12.62 -8.26
C PRO A 13 -8.09 13.23 -6.86
N ASP A 14 -6.91 13.40 -6.24
CA ASP A 14 -6.70 13.97 -4.90
C ASP A 14 -7.14 13.11 -3.70
N LYS A 15 -8.20 12.29 -3.80
CA LYS A 15 -8.69 11.49 -2.67
C LYS A 15 -9.20 10.11 -3.06
N ALA A 16 -8.30 9.14 -3.13
CA ALA A 16 -8.68 7.73 -3.30
C ALA A 16 -9.56 7.24 -2.13
N THR A 17 -10.72 6.69 -2.45
CA THR A 17 -11.71 6.20 -1.48
C THR A 17 -11.45 4.73 -1.18
N GLU A 18 -11.40 4.34 0.09
CA GLU A 18 -11.15 2.94 0.46
C GLU A 18 -12.34 2.04 0.13
N VAL A 19 -12.01 0.87 -0.43
CA VAL A 19 -12.99 -0.14 -0.86
C VAL A 19 -12.85 -1.41 -0.02
N ALA A 20 -11.63 -1.91 0.16
CA ALA A 20 -11.36 -3.09 0.97
C ALA A 20 -9.96 -3.02 1.58
N THR A 21 -9.78 -3.57 2.78
CA THR A 21 -8.51 -3.51 3.51
C THR A 21 -8.12 -4.87 4.06
N PHE A 22 -6.86 -5.25 3.86
CA PHE A 22 -6.24 -6.49 4.33
C PHE A 22 -5.02 -6.13 5.15
N TYR A 23 -4.89 -6.70 6.35
CA TYR A 23 -3.80 -6.36 7.28
C TYR A 23 -3.20 -7.62 7.88
N ASP A 24 -1.87 -7.71 7.85
CA ASP A 24 -1.11 -8.67 8.61
C ASP A 24 -0.10 -7.94 9.52
N LEU A 25 -0.52 -7.72 10.78
CA LEU A 25 0.24 -6.98 11.78
C LEU A 25 0.60 -7.85 12.99
N HIS A 26 0.67 -9.17 12.83
CA HIS A 26 0.96 -10.08 13.95
C HIS A 26 2.32 -9.77 14.62
N LYS A 27 3.33 -9.39 13.83
CA LYS A 27 4.66 -8.98 14.32
C LYS A 27 4.72 -7.59 14.96
N ILE A 28 3.66 -6.80 14.84
CA ILE A 28 3.58 -5.46 15.44
C ILE A 28 2.90 -5.55 16.80
N SER A 29 3.50 -4.88 17.80
CA SER A 29 2.95 -4.77 19.15
C SER A 29 1.50 -4.29 19.11
N TYR A 30 0.62 -4.97 19.87
CA TYR A 30 -0.81 -4.70 19.92
C TYR A 30 -1.14 -3.22 20.10
N PHE A 31 -0.41 -2.54 21.00
CA PHE A 31 -0.59 -1.12 21.31
C PHE A 31 -0.21 -0.17 20.16
N GLN A 32 0.67 -0.62 19.25
CA GLN A 32 1.12 0.16 18.10
C GLN A 32 0.31 -0.11 16.83
N ARG A 33 -0.46 -1.22 16.79
CA ARG A 33 -1.21 -1.64 15.59
C ARG A 33 -2.13 -0.55 15.07
N LYS A 34 -2.83 0.18 15.95
CA LYS A 34 -3.71 1.28 15.55
C LYS A 34 -2.94 2.36 14.80
N THR A 35 -1.83 2.83 15.38
CA THR A 35 -0.98 3.85 14.78
C THR A 35 -0.35 3.41 13.46
N VAL A 36 0.08 2.15 13.40
CA VAL A 36 0.62 1.57 12.17
C VAL A 36 -0.45 1.48 11.08
N LYS A 37 -1.69 1.08 11.40
CA LYS A 37 -2.80 1.07 10.43
C LYS A 37 -3.08 2.46 9.87
N GLU A 38 -3.18 3.48 10.73
CA GLU A 38 -3.38 4.88 10.30
C GLU A 38 -2.23 5.35 9.39
N PHE A 39 -0.99 5.00 9.71
CA PHE A 39 0.18 5.34 8.89
C PHE A 39 0.20 4.63 7.53
N ILE A 40 -0.10 3.33 7.51
CA ILE A 40 -0.24 2.50 6.32
C ILE A 40 -1.29 3.12 5.40
N LYS A 41 -2.48 3.38 5.94
CA LYS A 41 -3.62 3.98 5.24
C LYS A 41 -3.25 5.34 4.62
N PHE A 42 -2.64 6.23 5.40
CA PHE A 42 -2.21 7.53 4.92
C PHE A 42 -1.24 7.42 3.73
N HIS A 43 -0.19 6.60 3.84
CA HIS A 43 0.80 6.45 2.76
C HIS A 43 0.19 5.78 1.53
N ALA A 44 -0.54 4.69 1.73
CA ALA A 44 -1.22 3.95 0.68
C ALA A 44 -2.12 4.88 -0.15
N ARG A 45 -3.00 5.63 0.52
CA ARG A 45 -3.87 6.61 -0.13
C ARG A 45 -3.08 7.71 -0.83
N ALA A 46 -2.08 8.28 -0.16
CA ALA A 46 -1.31 9.39 -0.73
C ALA A 46 -0.60 8.99 -2.03
N ILE A 47 -0.10 7.76 -2.12
CA ILE A 47 0.58 7.22 -3.29
C ILE A 47 -0.43 6.85 -4.39
N VAL A 48 -1.53 6.17 -4.04
CA VAL A 48 -2.58 5.78 -5.01
C VAL A 48 -3.20 7.01 -5.67
N SER A 49 -3.56 8.04 -4.91
CA SER A 49 -4.11 9.30 -5.44
C SER A 49 -3.17 10.04 -6.39
N ARG A 50 -1.87 9.72 -6.37
CA ARG A 50 -0.82 10.37 -7.17
C ARG A 50 -0.23 9.45 -8.24
N THR A 51 -0.71 8.22 -8.35
CA THR A 51 -0.33 7.27 -9.39
C THR A 51 -1.37 7.32 -10.50
N ALA A 52 -0.95 7.57 -11.74
CA ALA A 52 -1.92 7.66 -12.83
C ALA A 52 -2.56 6.30 -13.13
N LYS A 53 -3.79 6.31 -13.67
CA LYS A 53 -4.46 5.09 -14.12
C LYS A 53 -3.62 4.34 -15.14
N GLY A 54 -3.64 3.01 -15.05
CA GLY A 54 -2.82 2.10 -15.86
C GLY A 54 -1.36 2.02 -15.45
N GLN A 55 -0.92 2.71 -14.39
CA GLN A 55 0.47 2.72 -13.96
C GLN A 55 0.72 1.86 -12.72
N ARG A 56 1.92 1.28 -12.70
CA ARG A 56 2.52 0.62 -11.54
C ARG A 56 3.65 1.50 -11.00
N GLN A 57 3.71 1.63 -9.68
CA GLN A 57 4.72 2.44 -9.01
C GLN A 57 5.17 1.75 -7.73
N SER A 58 6.46 1.86 -7.39
CA SER A 58 6.96 1.42 -6.10
C SER A 58 7.57 2.60 -5.37
N VAL A 59 7.25 2.71 -4.09
CA VAL A 59 7.67 3.82 -3.24
C VAL A 59 8.41 3.24 -2.05
N GLN A 60 9.68 3.60 -1.89
CA GLN A 60 10.43 3.23 -0.72
C GLN A 60 10.25 4.28 0.36
N PHE A 61 9.87 3.82 1.55
CA PHE A 61 9.79 4.70 2.71
C PHE A 61 11.18 5.00 3.27
N GLU A 62 11.31 6.15 3.92
CA GLU A 62 12.55 6.52 4.60
C GLU A 62 12.94 5.47 5.66
N GLN A 63 14.23 5.42 6.00
CA GLN A 63 14.77 4.56 7.07
C GLN A 63 14.54 3.05 6.86
N ASN A 64 14.30 2.61 5.62
CA ASN A 64 14.08 1.19 5.26
C ASN A 64 12.93 0.52 6.02
N ILE A 65 11.93 1.29 6.47
CA ILE A 65 10.77 0.75 7.19
C ILE A 65 9.84 -0.10 6.30
N GLY A 66 10.03 -0.06 4.97
CA GLY A 66 9.29 -0.86 4.01
C GLY A 66 9.18 -0.21 2.64
N LYS A 67 8.44 -0.87 1.77
CA LYS A 67 8.08 -0.38 0.43
C LYS A 67 6.57 -0.47 0.24
N CYS A 68 6.02 0.50 -0.47
CA CYS A 68 4.64 0.48 -0.94
C CYS A 68 4.64 0.25 -2.45
N HIS A 69 4.06 -0.86 -2.88
CA HIS A 69 3.84 -1.21 -4.27
C HIS A 69 2.40 -0.84 -4.63
N VAL A 70 2.23 -0.04 -5.66
CA VAL A 70 0.93 0.48 -6.08
C VAL A 70 0.67 0.15 -7.54
N TYR A 71 -0.53 -0.34 -7.81
CA TYR A 71 -1.06 -0.48 -9.15
C TYR A 71 -2.42 0.20 -9.22
N VAL A 72 -2.61 1.07 -10.21
CA VAL A 72 -3.93 1.64 -10.51
C VAL A 72 -4.36 1.09 -11.85
N ALA A 73 -5.42 0.28 -11.88
CA ALA A 73 -5.96 -0.26 -13.10
C ALA A 73 -6.63 0.83 -13.97
N PRO A 74 -6.76 0.61 -15.29
CA PRO A 74 -7.36 1.60 -16.20
C PRO A 74 -8.81 1.96 -15.87
N ASP A 75 -9.57 1.03 -15.31
CA ASP A 75 -10.96 1.23 -14.86
C ASP A 75 -11.05 2.12 -13.61
N GLY A 76 -9.96 2.24 -12.85
CA GLY A 76 -9.85 3.04 -11.65
C GLY A 76 -9.86 2.25 -10.35
N LEU A 77 -9.80 0.91 -10.37
CA LEU A 77 -9.48 0.16 -9.16
C LEU A 77 -7.98 0.32 -8.87
N GLY A 78 -7.64 0.85 -7.70
CA GLY A 78 -6.27 1.00 -7.21
C GLY A 78 -5.99 0.01 -6.10
N ALA A 79 -4.76 -0.47 -6.03
CA ALA A 79 -4.29 -1.31 -4.94
C ALA A 79 -2.94 -0.79 -4.44
N ALA A 80 -2.79 -0.74 -3.12
CA ALA A 80 -1.54 -0.40 -2.46
C ALA A 80 -1.15 -1.52 -1.49
N CYS A 81 -0.05 -2.19 -1.80
CA CYS A 81 0.53 -3.26 -0.99
C CYS A 81 1.76 -2.75 -0.26
N LEU A 82 1.73 -2.76 1.07
CA LEU A 82 2.85 -2.39 1.93
C LEU A 82 3.57 -3.66 2.38
N THR A 83 4.86 -3.68 2.14
CA THR A 83 5.75 -4.81 2.41
C THR A 83 6.98 -4.32 3.15
N ASP A 84 7.73 -5.24 3.76
CA ASP A 84 9.08 -4.91 4.21
C ASP A 84 10.04 -4.68 3.04
N GLY A 85 11.20 -4.09 3.32
CA GLY A 85 12.14 -3.70 2.26
C GLY A 85 12.75 -4.87 1.47
N GLU A 86 12.74 -6.07 2.05
CA GLU A 86 13.33 -7.28 1.50
C GLU A 86 12.34 -8.08 0.65
N TYR A 87 11.03 -7.91 0.86
CA TYR A 87 10.01 -8.65 0.11
C TYR A 87 10.15 -8.41 -1.41
N PRO A 88 10.10 -9.46 -2.24
CA PRO A 88 10.38 -9.30 -3.67
C PRO A 88 9.28 -8.50 -4.34
N MET A 89 9.66 -7.36 -4.94
CA MET A 89 8.74 -6.47 -5.65
C MET A 89 7.84 -7.22 -6.66
N ARG A 90 8.42 -8.19 -7.36
CA ARG A 90 7.73 -8.96 -8.39
C ARG A 90 6.57 -9.77 -7.80
N VAL A 91 6.80 -10.39 -6.66
CA VAL A 91 5.79 -11.16 -5.93
C VAL A 91 4.72 -10.22 -5.37
N ALA A 92 5.10 -9.02 -4.91
CA ALA A 92 4.14 -8.03 -4.41
C ALA A 92 3.18 -7.54 -5.51
N PHE A 93 3.68 -7.27 -6.72
CA PHE A 93 2.81 -6.90 -7.84
C PHE A 93 1.94 -8.04 -8.32
N ALA A 94 2.47 -9.27 -8.27
CA ALA A 94 1.66 -10.43 -8.60
C ALA A 94 0.50 -10.65 -7.63
N PHE A 95 0.80 -10.53 -6.34
CA PHE A 95 -0.23 -10.53 -5.30
C PHE A 95 -1.29 -9.45 -5.56
N ILE A 96 -0.88 -8.21 -5.88
CA ILE A 96 -1.81 -7.12 -6.20
C ILE A 96 -2.71 -7.48 -7.38
N SER A 97 -2.15 -8.00 -8.48
CA SER A 97 -2.91 -8.35 -9.67
C SER A 97 -3.89 -9.49 -9.43
N GLU A 98 -3.49 -10.52 -8.67
CA GLU A 98 -4.37 -11.61 -8.24
C GLU A 98 -5.49 -11.12 -7.33
N LEU A 99 -5.17 -10.27 -6.35
CA LEU A 99 -6.14 -9.71 -5.41
C LEU A 99 -7.19 -8.87 -6.13
N MET A 100 -6.77 -7.97 -7.02
CA MET A 100 -7.68 -7.12 -7.80
C MET A 100 -8.57 -7.96 -8.72
N ARG A 101 -8.00 -8.94 -9.43
CA ARG A 101 -8.76 -9.83 -10.31
C ARG A 101 -9.81 -10.63 -9.53
N GLY A 102 -9.40 -11.22 -8.41
CA GLY A 102 -10.29 -11.99 -7.55
C GLY A 102 -11.42 -11.13 -6.98
N PHE A 103 -11.10 -9.91 -6.57
CA PHE A 103 -12.07 -8.93 -6.10
C PHE A 103 -13.08 -8.55 -7.19
N GLU A 104 -12.65 -8.21 -8.40
CA GLU A 104 -13.52 -7.88 -9.54
C GLU A 104 -14.38 -9.06 -10.02
N THR A 105 -13.91 -10.29 -9.82
CA THR A 105 -14.69 -11.50 -10.14
C THR A 105 -15.85 -11.70 -9.17
N LYS A 106 -15.66 -11.32 -7.89
CA LYS A 106 -16.66 -11.48 -6.83
C LYS A 106 -17.60 -10.29 -6.70
N HIS A 107 -17.07 -9.08 -6.89
CA HIS A 107 -17.79 -7.83 -6.73
C HIS A 107 -17.96 -7.13 -8.09
N PRO A 108 -19.19 -6.92 -8.57
CA PRO A 108 -19.42 -6.22 -9.81
C PRO A 108 -18.88 -4.79 -9.73
N VAL A 109 -18.42 -4.26 -10.87
CA VAL A 109 -17.83 -2.91 -10.97
C VAL A 109 -18.72 -1.84 -10.34
N SER A 110 -20.05 -1.94 -10.48
CA SER A 110 -21.00 -1.01 -9.87
C SER A 110 -20.92 -0.93 -8.34
N GLU A 111 -20.55 -2.03 -7.67
CA GLU A 111 -20.52 -2.09 -6.21
C GLU A 111 -19.43 -1.17 -5.64
N TRP A 112 -18.19 -1.32 -6.11
CA TRP A 112 -17.06 -0.52 -5.60
C TRP A 112 -17.02 0.89 -6.21
N THR A 113 -17.50 1.09 -7.43
CA THR A 113 -17.57 2.44 -8.05
C THR A 113 -18.60 3.36 -7.37
N ASN A 114 -19.66 2.81 -6.78
CA ASN A 114 -20.69 3.58 -6.06
C ASN A 114 -20.27 3.98 -4.63
N VAL A 115 -19.16 3.45 -4.13
CA VAL A 115 -18.60 3.83 -2.84
C VAL A 115 -18.21 5.32 -2.87
N ARG A 116 -18.71 6.07 -1.89
CA ARG A 116 -18.47 7.52 -1.71
C ARG A 116 -17.71 7.88 -0.44
N LYS A 117 -17.54 6.91 0.46
CA LYS A 117 -16.85 7.03 1.74
C LYS A 117 -16.06 5.76 1.97
N ASP A 118 -14.98 5.86 2.73
CA ASP A 118 -14.18 4.71 3.12
C ASP A 118 -15.08 3.59 3.64
N THR A 119 -14.99 2.45 2.99
CA THR A 119 -15.73 1.25 3.35
C THR A 119 -14.79 0.05 3.34
N ASN A 120 -15.28 -1.05 3.87
CA ASN A 120 -14.63 -2.34 3.77
C ASN A 120 -15.64 -3.34 3.21
N ILE A 121 -15.66 -3.48 1.89
CA ILE A 121 -16.42 -4.52 1.19
C ILE A 121 -15.84 -5.87 1.62
N ASP A 122 -16.72 -6.79 2.01
CA ASP A 122 -16.33 -8.10 2.51
C ASP A 122 -15.71 -8.94 1.39
N TYR A 123 -14.46 -9.34 1.57
CA TYR A 123 -13.71 -10.15 0.62
C TYR A 123 -12.70 -11.05 1.37
N PRO A 124 -13.18 -12.05 2.14
CA PRO A 124 -12.33 -12.88 2.99
C PRO A 124 -11.29 -13.69 2.20
N GLU A 125 -11.55 -14.00 0.94
CA GLU A 125 -10.57 -14.66 0.07
C GLU A 125 -9.32 -13.80 -0.15
N GLY A 126 -9.42 -12.48 0.02
CA GLY A 126 -8.28 -11.58 -0.01
C GLY A 126 -7.33 -11.79 1.15
N ASP A 127 -7.84 -12.08 2.36
CA ASP A 127 -7.00 -12.43 3.52
C ASP A 127 -6.32 -13.78 3.33
N GLU A 128 -7.04 -14.79 2.82
CA GLU A 128 -6.45 -16.10 2.49
C GLU A 128 -5.36 -15.98 1.40
N LEU A 129 -5.59 -15.11 0.41
CA LEU A 129 -4.60 -14.83 -0.63
C LEU A 129 -3.38 -14.14 -0.04
N MET A 130 -3.57 -13.16 0.85
CA MET A 130 -2.47 -12.47 1.52
C MET A 130 -1.62 -13.45 2.33
N GLU A 131 -2.24 -14.39 3.05
CA GLU A 131 -1.54 -15.44 3.80
C GLU A 131 -0.71 -16.34 2.89
N LYS A 132 -1.27 -16.79 1.76
CA LYS A 132 -0.54 -17.61 0.76
C LYS A 132 0.68 -16.90 0.19
N PHE A 133 0.58 -15.59 0.00
CA PHE A 133 1.67 -14.77 -0.53
C PHE A 133 2.66 -14.31 0.56
N GLN A 134 2.46 -14.64 1.84
CA GLN A 134 3.49 -14.38 2.86
C GLN A 134 4.78 -15.15 2.60
N ASP A 135 4.68 -16.35 2.00
CA ASP A 135 5.83 -17.12 1.51
C ASP A 135 6.04 -16.85 0.01
N PRO A 136 7.07 -16.06 -0.37
CA PRO A 136 7.32 -15.75 -1.77
C PRO A 136 7.56 -16.99 -2.65
N SER A 137 8.01 -18.10 -2.08
CA SER A 137 8.27 -19.34 -2.83
C SER A 137 6.99 -20.07 -3.27
N GLN A 138 5.87 -19.85 -2.57
CA GLN A 138 4.57 -20.37 -3.03
C GLN A 138 4.06 -19.58 -4.23
N ALA A 139 4.40 -18.30 -4.30
CA ALA A 139 4.00 -17.43 -5.39
C ALA A 139 4.63 -17.89 -6.73
N ASP A 140 5.90 -18.29 -6.73
CA ASP A 140 6.63 -18.75 -7.93
C ASP A 140 5.96 -19.96 -8.64
N LYS A 141 5.07 -20.68 -7.96
CA LYS A 141 4.31 -21.82 -8.55
C LYS A 141 3.12 -21.37 -9.39
N ILE A 142 2.77 -20.09 -9.37
CA ILE A 142 1.63 -19.53 -10.11
C ILE A 142 2.14 -19.04 -11.46
N ALA A 143 1.75 -19.73 -12.54
CA ALA A 143 2.19 -19.43 -13.92
C ALA A 143 1.92 -17.98 -14.37
N GLN A 144 0.94 -17.31 -13.75
CA GLN A 144 0.61 -15.92 -14.03
C GLN A 144 1.69 -14.93 -13.58
N ILE A 145 2.45 -15.27 -12.53
CA ILE A 145 3.55 -14.43 -12.04
C ILE A 145 4.57 -14.23 -13.13
N GLN A 146 4.90 -15.29 -13.90
CA GLN A 146 5.91 -15.23 -14.95
C GLN A 146 5.64 -14.12 -15.97
N LYS A 147 4.36 -13.89 -16.31
CA LYS A 147 3.92 -12.81 -17.23
C LYS A 147 3.99 -11.44 -16.56
N GLU A 148 3.61 -11.37 -15.29
CA GLU A 148 3.73 -10.14 -14.48
C GLU A 148 5.19 -9.76 -14.21
N LEU A 149 6.14 -10.71 -14.25
CA LEU A 149 7.59 -10.42 -14.16
C LEU A 149 8.06 -9.48 -15.26
N ASP A 150 7.51 -9.60 -16.48
CA ASP A 150 7.87 -8.74 -17.61
C ASP A 150 7.29 -7.33 -17.44
N ASP A 151 6.06 -7.23 -16.96
CA ASP A 151 5.38 -5.96 -16.65
C ASP A 151 6.08 -5.15 -15.55
N VAL A 152 6.77 -5.83 -14.60
CA VAL A 152 7.46 -5.17 -13.48
C VAL A 152 8.83 -4.61 -13.89
N LYS A 153 9.43 -5.03 -15.00
CA LYS A 153 10.78 -4.60 -15.42
C LYS A 153 10.92 -3.09 -15.65
N GLY A 154 9.82 -2.38 -15.89
CA GLY A 154 9.80 -0.92 -16.07
C GLY A 154 9.45 -0.11 -14.80
N VAL A 155 9.14 -0.76 -13.68
CA VAL A 155 8.68 -0.06 -12.47
C VAL A 155 9.87 0.57 -11.75
N VAL A 156 9.88 1.90 -11.71
CA VAL A 156 10.89 2.68 -10.99
C VAL A 156 10.54 2.73 -9.51
N ILE A 157 11.52 2.43 -8.65
CA ILE A 157 11.43 2.70 -7.21
C ILE A 157 11.67 4.18 -7.00
N LYS A 158 10.69 4.86 -6.42
CA LYS A 158 10.76 6.28 -6.07
C LYS A 158 10.79 6.44 -4.55
N SER A 159 11.28 7.58 -4.08
CA SER A 159 11.07 8.02 -2.69
C SER A 159 9.68 8.63 -2.53
N MET A 160 9.26 8.87 -1.28
CA MET A 160 8.03 9.63 -1.03
C MET A 160 8.13 11.05 -1.58
N ASP A 161 9.31 11.68 -1.52
CA ASP A 161 9.54 13.06 -1.99
C ASP A 161 9.36 13.20 -3.51
N ASP A 162 9.70 12.16 -4.28
CA ASP A 162 9.50 12.13 -5.74
C ASP A 162 8.02 12.14 -6.16
N ILE A 163 7.13 11.86 -5.20
CA ILE A 163 5.68 11.75 -5.42
C ILE A 163 4.98 13.01 -4.92
N LEU A 164 5.60 13.76 -4.01
CA LEU A 164 5.08 15.01 -3.51
C LEU A 164 5.03 16.07 -4.62
N ARG A 165 4.06 16.98 -4.53
CA ARG A 165 3.98 18.13 -5.45
C ARG A 165 5.09 19.13 -5.11
N ARG A 166 5.51 19.94 -6.08
CA ARG A 166 6.51 21.00 -5.84
C ARG A 166 6.03 21.93 -4.72
N GLY A 167 6.88 22.12 -3.71
CA GLY A 167 6.58 22.95 -2.53
C GLY A 167 5.76 22.25 -1.45
N GLU A 168 5.41 20.97 -1.63
CA GLU A 168 4.77 20.14 -0.61
C GLU A 168 5.82 19.33 0.18
N THR A 169 5.62 19.17 1.48
CA THR A 169 6.44 18.30 2.33
C THR A 169 5.58 17.18 2.92
N LEU A 170 6.19 16.03 3.22
CA LEU A 170 5.49 14.91 3.85
C LEU A 170 4.81 15.34 5.16
N ASP A 171 5.49 16.14 5.98
CA ASP A 171 4.96 16.67 7.25
C ASP A 171 3.69 17.52 7.01
N SER A 172 3.72 18.40 5.99
CA SER A 172 2.54 19.21 5.64
C SER A 172 1.37 18.37 5.12
N LEU A 173 1.64 17.26 4.44
CA LEU A 173 0.62 16.33 3.95
C LEU A 173 0.02 15.51 5.10
N MET A 174 0.85 15.08 6.06
CA MET A 174 0.40 14.38 7.26
C MET A 174 -0.51 15.26 8.13
N GLN A 175 -0.14 16.53 8.33
CA GLN A 175 -0.94 17.49 9.12
C GLN A 175 -2.32 17.78 8.50
N LYS A 176 -2.44 17.74 7.17
CA LYS A 176 -3.70 17.97 6.45
C LYS A 176 -4.55 16.72 6.31
N SER A 177 -4.01 15.54 6.60
CA SER A 177 -4.73 14.29 6.40
C SER A 177 -5.74 14.04 7.51
N ASN A 178 -6.91 13.51 7.12
CA ASN A 178 -7.91 13.00 8.06
C ASN A 178 -7.66 11.53 8.47
N ASP A 179 -6.59 10.91 7.95
CA ASP A 179 -6.26 9.50 8.20
C ASP A 179 -5.38 9.27 9.41
N LEU A 180 -4.73 10.34 9.89
CA LEU A 180 -3.80 10.28 11.01
C LEU A 180 -4.41 10.97 12.21
N SER A 181 -4.55 10.24 13.31
CA SER A 181 -4.79 10.88 14.60
C SER A 181 -3.57 11.67 15.04
N ASN A 182 -3.76 12.69 15.88
CA ASN A 182 -2.65 13.45 16.46
C ASN A 182 -1.66 12.52 17.17
N THR A 183 -2.13 11.49 17.86
CA THR A 183 -1.28 10.48 18.52
C THR A 183 -0.36 9.76 17.51
N SER A 184 -0.91 9.30 16.39
CA SER A 184 -0.14 8.62 15.34
C SER A 184 0.86 9.55 14.65
N TYR A 185 0.47 10.81 14.44
CA TYR A 185 1.36 11.84 13.93
C TYR A 185 2.54 12.11 14.88
N GLN A 186 2.29 12.29 16.18
CA GLN A 186 3.36 12.48 17.17
C GLN A 186 4.26 11.24 17.31
N PHE A 187 3.68 10.04 17.23
CA PHE A 187 4.43 8.79 17.25
C PHE A 187 5.43 8.73 16.08
N TYR A 188 4.99 9.01 14.86
CA TYR A 188 5.87 9.05 13.70
C TYR A 188 7.00 10.07 13.86
N ARG A 189 6.69 11.30 14.30
CA ARG A 189 7.72 12.33 14.52
C ARG A 189 8.74 11.90 15.57
N THR A 190 8.30 11.25 16.64
CA THR A 190 9.16 10.75 17.70
C THR A 190 10.06 9.62 17.19
N ALA A 191 9.51 8.67 16.44
CA ALA A 191 10.28 7.59 15.82
C ALA A 191 11.34 8.13 14.84
N LYS A 192 10.98 9.11 14.00
CA LYS A 192 11.90 9.77 13.07
C LYS A 192 13.05 10.46 13.81
N LYS A 193 12.75 11.19 14.90
CA LYS A 193 13.77 11.84 15.75
C LYS A 193 14.69 10.83 16.44
N ASN A 194 14.14 9.77 17.01
CA ASN A 194 14.93 8.76 17.72
C ASN A 194 15.90 8.03 16.79
N ASN A 195 15.50 7.77 15.54
CA ASN A 195 16.36 7.18 14.51
C ASN A 195 17.37 8.17 13.89
N GLN A 196 17.25 9.48 14.16
CA GLN A 196 18.22 10.49 13.72
C GLN A 196 19.38 10.66 14.72
N CYS A 197 19.23 10.29 15.99
CA CYS A 197 20.23 10.49 17.05
C CYS A 197 21.35 9.44 17.12
N CYS A 198 21.44 8.49 16.18
CA CYS A 198 22.50 7.49 16.12
C CYS A 198 23.24 7.48 14.76
N LYS A 199 23.61 8.66 14.25
CA LYS A 199 24.55 8.83 13.12
C LYS A 199 25.96 9.27 13.56
N TYR A 200 26.41 8.83 14.72
CA TYR A 200 27.82 8.94 15.13
C TYR A 200 28.28 7.57 15.62
N TYR A 201 28.81 6.76 14.69
CA TYR A 201 30.19 6.29 14.63
C TYR A 201 30.37 5.48 13.34
#